data_AF-A0AAD8YZT3-F1
#
_entry.id   AF-A0AAD8YZT3-F1
#
_cell.length_a   1.000
_cell.length_b   1.000
_cell.length_c   1.000
_cell.angle_alpha   90.00
_cell.angle_beta   90.00
_cell.angle_gamma   90.00
#
_symmetry.space_group_name_H-M   'P 1'
#
loop_
_entity.id
_entity.type
_entity.pdbx_description
1 polymer ?
#
loop_
_entity_poly.entity_id
_entity_poly.type
_entity_poly.pdbx_seq_one_letter_code
_entity_poly.pdbx_strand_id
1 'polypeptide(L)'
;MYANIFMNFENGIISGSRSLYASLIVVVRKKSGKLRMCVDYWTLNQRTIPKQYTIPRLRDSLHSLSGSKWFTVLDLRSGYYQTPEWSDHRSVKNGGVLAWPKPQMLSELRSFLGFCGYYQHFIKDFSSICHPPNELLQCYPLHYNRKSKVGRSIQ
;
A
#
# COMPACT_ATOMS: atom_id res chain seq x y z
N MET A 1 -20.80 -21.71 -17.25
CA MET A 1 -19.45 -21.16 -17.51
C MET A 1 -19.55 -19.95 -18.45
N TYR A 2 -20.23 -20.09 -19.59
CA TYR A 2 -20.41 -19.04 -20.60
C TYR A 2 -20.94 -17.68 -20.09
N ALA A 3 -21.90 -17.68 -19.16
CA ALA A 3 -22.49 -16.44 -18.66
C ALA A 3 -21.46 -15.48 -18.02
N ASN A 4 -20.48 -15.97 -17.27
CA ASN A 4 -19.51 -15.07 -16.62
C ASN A 4 -18.47 -14.52 -17.60
N ILE A 5 -18.05 -15.31 -18.59
CA ILE A 5 -17.09 -14.86 -19.63
C ILE A 5 -17.75 -13.80 -20.50
N PHE A 6 -18.99 -14.08 -20.95
CA PHE A 6 -19.77 -13.16 -21.76
C PHE A 6 -20.03 -11.83 -21.04
N MET A 7 -20.51 -11.88 -19.79
CA MET A 7 -20.74 -10.67 -19.00
C MET A 7 -19.46 -9.88 -18.75
N ASN A 8 -18.31 -10.53 -18.53
CA ASN A 8 -17.05 -9.82 -18.36
C ASN A 8 -16.58 -9.15 -19.66
N PHE A 9 -16.87 -9.75 -20.82
CA PHE A 9 -16.56 -9.17 -22.12
C PHE A 9 -17.43 -7.94 -22.41
N GLU A 10 -18.75 -8.04 -22.18
CA GLU A 10 -19.67 -6.89 -22.35
C GLU A 10 -19.35 -5.73 -21.40
N ASN A 11 -18.93 -6.03 -20.16
CA ASN A 11 -18.53 -5.02 -19.18
C ASN A 11 -17.12 -4.46 -19.44
N GLY A 12 -16.43 -4.87 -20.51
CA GLY A 12 -15.08 -4.40 -20.84
C GLY A 12 -13.98 -4.81 -19.85
N ILE A 13 -14.25 -5.81 -19.00
CA ILE A 13 -13.26 -6.34 -18.03
C ILE A 13 -12.23 -7.22 -18.74
N ILE A 14 -12.66 -7.94 -19.79
CA ILE A 14 -11.79 -8.77 -20.61
C ILE A 14 -11.98 -8.44 -22.09
N SER A 15 -10.93 -8.61 -22.87
CA SER A 15 -10.92 -8.43 -24.31
C SER A 15 -10.23 -9.60 -25.01
N GLY A 16 -10.42 -9.73 -26.32
CA GLY A 16 -9.71 -10.74 -27.10
C GLY A 16 -8.19 -10.45 -27.09
N SER A 17 -7.39 -11.45 -26.74
CA SER A 17 -5.93 -11.34 -26.69
C SER A 17 -5.26 -12.28 -27.69
N ARG A 18 -4.13 -11.84 -28.25
CA ARG A 18 -3.22 -12.66 -29.07
C ARG A 18 -1.91 -12.98 -28.33
N SER A 19 -1.95 -12.94 -27.00
CA SER A 19 -0.79 -13.25 -26.17
C SER A 19 -0.28 -14.66 -26.44
N LEU A 20 1.05 -14.83 -26.40
CA LEU A 20 1.70 -16.14 -26.44
C LEU A 20 1.54 -16.92 -25.12
N TYR A 21 0.96 -16.29 -24.10
CA TYR A 21 0.70 -16.87 -22.79
C TYR A 21 -0.80 -17.05 -22.55
N ALA A 22 -1.18 -18.23 -22.07
CA ALA A 22 -2.53 -18.57 -21.64
C ALA A 22 -2.48 -19.28 -20.28
N SER A 23 -3.48 -19.04 -19.44
CA SER A 23 -3.63 -19.69 -18.12
C SER A 23 -4.97 -20.41 -18.07
N LEU A 24 -5.01 -21.55 -17.37
CA LEU A 24 -6.20 -22.40 -17.32
C LEU A 24 -7.33 -21.69 -16.55
N ILE A 25 -8.56 -21.85 -17.04
CA ILE A 25 -9.76 -21.37 -16.33
C ILE A 25 -10.28 -22.49 -15.45
N VAL A 26 -10.32 -22.24 -14.15
CA VAL A 26 -10.87 -23.12 -13.12
C VAL A 26 -12.21 -22.58 -12.66
N VAL A 27 -13.25 -23.41 -12.68
CA VAL A 27 -14.59 -23.01 -12.24
C VAL A 27 -14.85 -23.52 -10.83
N VAL A 28 -15.16 -22.61 -9.92
CA VAL A 28 -15.42 -22.92 -8.50
C VAL A 28 -16.88 -22.58 -8.17
N ARG A 29 -17.57 -23.46 -7.45
CA ARG A 29 -18.90 -23.19 -6.89
C ARG A 29 -18.76 -22.49 -5.54
N LYS A 30 -19.41 -21.33 -5.36
CA LYS A 30 -19.56 -20.71 -4.05
C LYS A 30 -20.56 -21.50 -3.20
N LYS A 31 -20.49 -21.33 -1.87
CA LYS A 31 -21.52 -21.81 -0.92
C LYS A 31 -22.93 -21.34 -1.30
N SER A 32 -23.05 -20.16 -1.93
CA SER A 32 -24.30 -19.60 -2.42
C SER A 32 -24.81 -20.23 -3.73
N GLY A 33 -24.19 -21.30 -4.25
CA GLY A 33 -24.53 -21.92 -5.54
C GLY A 33 -24.01 -21.18 -6.79
N LYS A 34 -23.60 -19.90 -6.66
CA LYS A 34 -23.07 -19.10 -7.76
C LYS A 34 -21.71 -19.63 -8.24
N LEU A 35 -21.53 -19.75 -9.55
CA LEU A 35 -20.24 -20.09 -10.15
C LEU A 35 -19.30 -18.88 -10.16
N ARG A 36 -18.07 -19.08 -9.71
CA ARG A 36 -16.95 -18.14 -9.84
C ARG A 36 -15.96 -18.71 -10.84
N MET A 37 -15.67 -17.92 -11.87
CA MET A 37 -14.55 -18.17 -12.76
C MET A 37 -13.26 -17.73 -12.06
N CYS A 38 -12.30 -18.63 -11.94
CA CYS A 38 -10.95 -18.36 -11.45
C CYS A 38 -9.97 -18.66 -12.58
N VAL A 39 -8.90 -17.89 -12.69
CA VAL A 39 -7.80 -18.18 -13.62
C VAL A 39 -6.62 -18.67 -12.78
N ASP A 40 -6.04 -19.80 -13.17
CA ASP A 40 -4.88 -20.36 -12.47
C ASP A 40 -3.60 -19.61 -12.91
N TYR A 41 -3.30 -18.55 -12.17
CA TYR A 41 -2.08 -17.78 -12.37
C TYR A 41 -0.86 -18.36 -11.66
N TRP A 42 -0.88 -19.60 -11.16
CA TRP A 42 0.23 -20.18 -10.41
C TRP A 42 1.59 -20.04 -11.14
N THR A 43 1.67 -20.51 -12.38
CA THR A 43 2.88 -20.43 -13.22
C THR A 43 3.27 -18.99 -13.52
N LEU A 44 2.28 -18.09 -13.71
CA LEU A 44 2.52 -16.67 -13.96
C LEU A 44 3.09 -15.99 -12.72
N ASN A 45 2.53 -16.27 -11.55
CA ASN A 45 2.91 -15.70 -10.27
C ASN A 45 4.35 -16.09 -9.89
N GLN A 46 4.79 -17.32 -10.20
CA GLN A 46 6.17 -17.75 -9.97
C GLN A 46 7.20 -16.97 -10.82
N ARG A 47 6.77 -16.48 -11.99
CA ARG A 47 7.62 -15.70 -12.92
C ARG A 47 7.49 -14.19 -12.71
N THR A 48 6.52 -13.75 -11.91
CA THR A 48 6.24 -12.33 -11.66
C THR A 48 7.04 -11.85 -10.47
N ILE A 49 7.59 -10.63 -10.56
CA ILE A 49 8.30 -10.01 -9.44
C ILE A 49 7.26 -9.57 -8.38
N PRO A 50 7.33 -10.07 -7.14
CA PRO A 50 6.37 -9.70 -6.11
C PRO A 50 6.54 -8.22 -5.75
N LYS A 51 5.49 -7.42 -5.97
CA LYS A 51 5.42 -6.04 -5.50
C LYS A 51 4.76 -6.02 -4.13
N GLN A 52 5.56 -5.82 -3.09
CA GLN A 52 5.07 -5.73 -1.71
C GLN A 52 4.70 -4.28 -1.39
N TYR A 53 3.41 -4.00 -1.32
CA TYR A 53 2.89 -2.78 -0.73
C TYR A 53 2.70 -3.01 0.78
N THR A 54 3.06 -2.01 1.57
CA THR A 54 3.06 -2.11 3.02
C THR A 54 1.67 -1.84 3.56
N ILE A 55 0.97 -2.93 3.89
CA ILE A 55 -0.34 -2.84 4.53
C ILE A 55 -0.11 -2.44 6.00
N PRO A 56 -0.73 -1.34 6.49
CA PRO A 56 -0.57 -0.91 7.87
C PRO A 56 -1.03 -2.03 8.83
N ARG A 57 -0.35 -2.17 9.97
CA ARG A 57 -0.82 -3.13 10.98
C ARG A 57 -2.12 -2.61 11.58
N LEU A 58 -3.02 -3.53 11.95
CA LEU A 58 -4.30 -3.18 12.55
C LEU A 58 -4.15 -2.22 13.75
N ARG A 59 -3.15 -2.44 14.60
CA ARG A 59 -2.88 -1.58 15.76
C ARG A 59 -2.52 -0.15 15.36
N ASP A 60 -1.73 0.03 14.31
CA ASP A 60 -1.33 1.35 13.81
C ASP A 60 -2.54 2.08 13.22
N SER A 61 -3.38 1.36 12.48
CA SER A 61 -4.66 1.88 11.97
C SER A 61 -5.60 2.29 13.10
N LEU A 62 -5.74 1.47 14.15
CA LEU A 62 -6.60 1.77 15.29
C LEU A 62 -6.07 2.92 16.16
N HIS A 63 -4.75 3.00 16.36
CA HIS A 63 -4.15 4.11 17.10
C HIS A 63 -4.40 5.45 16.39
N SER A 64 -4.32 5.46 15.06
CA SER A 64 -4.61 6.65 14.24
C SER A 64 -6.08 7.11 14.34
N LEU A 65 -6.97 6.23 14.79
CA LEU A 65 -8.40 6.48 14.97
C LEU A 65 -8.76 6.89 16.41
N SER A 66 -7.78 6.89 17.34
CA SER A 66 -7.98 7.23 18.74
C SER A 66 -8.40 8.69 18.91
N GLY A 67 -9.49 8.92 19.65
CA GLY A 67 -10.05 10.27 19.90
C GLY A 67 -11.11 10.72 18.89
N SER A 68 -11.34 9.97 17.81
CA SER A 68 -12.46 10.22 16.90
C SER A 68 -13.79 9.78 17.51
N LYS A 69 -14.84 10.57 17.29
CA LYS A 69 -16.20 10.31 17.81
C LYS A 69 -17.11 9.60 16.81
N TRP A 70 -16.82 9.71 15.52
CA TRP A 70 -17.64 9.19 14.44
C TRP A 70 -16.76 8.43 13.45
N PHE A 71 -17.24 7.27 13.03
CA PHE A 71 -16.55 6.40 12.10
C PHE A 71 -17.48 6.06 10.94
N THR A 72 -16.94 6.12 9.73
CA THR A 72 -17.63 5.66 8.51
C THR A 72 -16.76 4.62 7.84
N VAL A 73 -17.36 3.48 7.49
CA VAL A 73 -16.69 2.41 6.76
C VAL A 73 -17.12 2.48 5.31
N LEU A 74 -16.15 2.58 4.41
CA LEU A 74 -16.37 2.58 2.96
C LEU A 74 -15.64 1.36 2.37
N ASP A 75 -16.35 0.58 1.55
CA ASP A 75 -15.80 -0.57 0.83
C ASP A 75 -15.87 -0.33 -0.68
N LEU A 76 -14.80 -0.71 -1.39
CA LEU A 76 -14.72 -0.60 -2.85
C LEU A 76 -15.34 -1.84 -3.49
N ARG A 77 -16.54 -1.70 -4.05
CA ARG A 77 -17.22 -2.80 -4.75
C ARG A 77 -16.37 -3.31 -5.91
N SER A 78 -15.92 -4.56 -5.79
CA SER A 78 -15.05 -5.20 -6.80
C SER A 78 -13.81 -4.37 -7.15
N GLY A 79 -13.16 -3.77 -6.15
CA GLY A 79 -12.05 -2.82 -6.34
C GLY A 79 -10.93 -3.28 -7.27
N TYR A 80 -10.69 -4.59 -7.39
CA TYR A 80 -9.73 -5.16 -8.35
C TYR A 80 -10.00 -4.75 -9.80
N TYR A 81 -11.27 -4.66 -10.22
CA TYR A 81 -11.62 -4.30 -11.61
C TYR A 81 -11.66 -2.79 -11.86
N GLN A 82 -11.55 -1.97 -10.81
CA GLN A 82 -11.54 -0.51 -10.94
C GLN A 82 -10.15 0.03 -11.28
N THR A 83 -9.10 -0.75 -10.99
CA THR A 83 -7.74 -0.35 -11.30
C THR A 83 -7.49 -0.58 -12.80
N PRO A 84 -7.13 0.46 -13.57
CA PRO A 84 -6.84 0.29 -14.99
C PRO A 84 -5.59 -0.59 -15.16
N GLU A 85 -5.60 -1.44 -16.18
CA GLU A 85 -4.42 -2.20 -16.58
C GLU A 85 -3.39 -1.23 -17.18
N TRP A 86 -2.17 -1.22 -16.63
CA TRP A 86 -1.08 -0.37 -17.11
C TRP A 86 -0.39 -1.03 -18.31
N SER A 87 -0.39 -0.38 -19.47
CA SER A 87 0.10 -0.92 -20.75
C SER A 87 1.60 -1.15 -20.84
N ASP A 88 2.39 -0.74 -19.85
CA ASP A 88 3.82 -1.00 -19.78
C ASP A 88 4.19 -1.97 -18.65
N HIS A 89 4.10 -3.26 -18.94
CA HIS A 89 4.56 -4.33 -18.03
C HIS A 89 6.07 -4.59 -18.11
N ARG A 90 6.82 -3.86 -18.98
CA ARG A 90 8.26 -4.09 -19.24
C ARG A 90 9.20 -3.22 -18.38
N SER A 91 8.67 -2.28 -17.60
CA SER A 91 9.47 -1.41 -16.75
C SER A 91 9.80 -2.07 -15.40
N VAL A 92 10.87 -2.88 -15.35
CA VAL A 92 11.63 -3.06 -14.10
C VAL A 92 12.37 -1.75 -13.84
N LYS A 93 11.73 -0.82 -13.16
CA LYS A 93 12.43 0.35 -12.61
C LYS A 93 12.87 0.00 -11.20
N ASN A 94 14.17 0.12 -10.93
CA ASN A 94 14.74 0.28 -9.58
C ASN A 94 14.22 1.61 -8.95
N GLY A 95 12.91 1.80 -8.89
CA GLY A 95 12.21 3.02 -8.47
C GLY A 95 11.62 2.86 -7.08
N GLY A 96 12.45 2.45 -6.12
CA GLY A 96 12.11 2.44 -4.70
C GLY A 96 12.87 3.54 -3.94
N VAL A 97 13.01 3.39 -2.63
CA VAL A 97 13.85 4.25 -1.76
C VAL A 97 15.26 4.46 -2.31
N LEU A 98 15.78 3.50 -3.09
CA LEU A 98 17.08 3.57 -3.77
C LEU A 98 17.17 4.64 -4.87
N ALA A 99 16.05 5.08 -5.43
CA ALA A 99 15.97 6.18 -6.40
C ALA A 99 15.51 7.51 -5.74
N TRP A 100 15.35 7.54 -4.42
CA TRP A 100 14.99 8.77 -3.73
C TRP A 100 16.16 9.76 -3.82
N PRO A 101 15.95 10.99 -4.33
CA PRO A 101 17.03 11.95 -4.45
C PRO A 101 17.60 12.27 -3.06
N LYS A 102 18.93 12.32 -2.94
CA LYS A 102 19.59 12.65 -1.66
C LYS A 102 19.09 14.02 -1.20
N PRO A 103 18.38 14.12 -0.05
CA PRO A 103 17.76 15.37 0.37
C PRO A 103 18.82 16.45 0.50
N GLN A 104 18.63 17.57 -0.21
CA GLN A 104 19.54 18.72 -0.15
C GLN A 104 19.00 19.82 0.79
N MET A 105 17.72 19.72 1.18
CA MET A 105 17.04 20.73 1.99
C MET A 105 16.27 20.13 3.17
N LEU A 106 16.01 20.96 4.17
CA LEU A 106 15.36 20.59 5.42
C LEU A 106 13.93 20.05 5.23
N SER A 107 13.17 20.58 4.26
CA SER A 107 11.82 20.11 3.93
C SER A 107 11.82 18.70 3.35
N GLU A 108 12.78 18.41 2.46
CA GLU A 108 13.00 17.08 1.88
C GLU A 108 13.49 16.09 2.94
N LEU A 109 14.40 16.52 3.82
CA LEU A 109 14.89 15.70 4.93
C LEU A 109 13.76 15.33 5.91
N ARG A 110 12.88 16.29 6.26
CA ARG A 110 11.69 16.04 7.09
C ARG A 110 10.71 15.07 6.42
N SER A 111 10.51 15.22 5.11
CA SER A 111 9.63 14.32 4.33
C SER A 111 10.20 12.90 4.27
N PHE A 112 11.51 12.78 4.05
CA PHE A 112 12.22 11.50 4.04
C PHE A 112 12.19 10.83 5.41
N LEU A 113 12.47 11.56 6.50
CA LEU A 113 12.43 11.02 7.86
C LEU A 113 11.00 10.68 8.31
N GLY A 114 9.98 11.43 7.86
CA GLY A 114 8.57 11.07 8.06
C GLY A 114 8.20 9.76 7.38
N PHE A 115 8.65 9.56 6.14
CA PHE A 115 8.51 8.30 5.41
C PHE A 115 9.24 7.15 6.12
N CYS A 116 10.49 7.34 6.52
CA CYS A 116 11.27 6.34 7.26
C CYS A 116 10.66 6.03 8.62
N GLY A 117 10.09 7.02 9.31
CA GLY A 117 9.40 6.87 10.60
C GLY A 117 8.19 5.95 10.53
N TYR A 118 7.51 5.87 9.39
CA TYR A 118 6.45 4.87 9.16
C TYR A 118 7.00 3.44 9.19
N TYR A 119 8.26 3.24 8.79
CA TYR A 119 8.94 1.94 8.75
C TYR A 119 9.86 1.65 9.94
N GLN A 120 9.92 2.54 10.93
CA GLN A 120 10.84 2.45 12.07
C GLN A 120 10.79 1.11 12.81
N HIS A 121 9.62 0.46 12.87
CA HIS A 121 9.42 -0.81 13.55
C HIS A 121 9.96 -2.04 12.80
N PHE A 122 10.29 -1.88 11.51
CA PHE A 122 10.81 -2.96 10.66
C PHE A 122 12.33 -2.86 10.47
N ILE A 123 12.92 -1.74 10.86
CA ILE A 123 14.34 -1.46 10.74
C ILE A 123 14.97 -1.67 12.12
N LYS A 124 15.80 -2.70 12.26
CA LYS A 124 16.53 -2.94 13.51
C LYS A 124 17.43 -1.74 13.81
N ASP A 125 17.43 -1.30 15.05
CA ASP A 125 18.22 -0.16 15.52
C ASP A 125 17.95 1.15 14.74
N PHE A 126 16.70 1.34 14.26
CA PHE A 126 16.27 2.54 13.53
C PHE A 126 16.63 3.84 14.25
N SER A 127 16.49 3.86 15.59
CA SER A 127 16.85 5.03 16.40
C SER A 127 18.31 5.43 16.22
N SER A 128 19.22 4.45 16.15
CA SER A 128 20.65 4.68 15.93
C SER A 128 20.95 5.11 14.50
N ILE A 129 20.22 4.56 13.52
CA ILE A 129 20.37 4.87 12.09
C ILE A 129 19.87 6.30 11.76
N CYS A 130 18.75 6.71 12.35
CA CYS A 130 18.18 8.03 12.13
C CYS A 130 18.72 9.11 13.08
N HIS A 131 19.62 8.77 14.01
CA HIS A 131 20.21 9.72 14.94
C HIS A 131 20.96 10.86 14.26
N PRO A 132 21.94 10.62 13.35
CA PRO A 132 22.68 11.71 12.72
C PRO A 132 21.80 12.64 11.87
N PRO A 133 20.85 12.14 11.06
CA PRO A 133 19.89 12.99 10.35
C PRO A 133 18.91 13.76 11.26
N ASN A 134 18.52 13.17 12.40
CA ASN A 134 17.61 13.83 13.35
C ASN A 134 18.30 14.96 14.12
N GLU A 135 19.61 14.85 14.40
CA GLU A 135 20.39 15.95 14.98
C GLU A 135 20.41 17.17 14.05
N LEU A 136 20.50 16.95 12.72
CA LEU A 136 20.41 18.02 11.73
C LEU A 136 19.05 18.73 11.74
N LEU A 137 17.98 18.06 12.17
CA LEU A 137 16.66 18.69 12.36
C LEU A 137 16.59 19.53 13.64
N GLN A 138 17.35 19.17 14.69
CA GLN A 138 17.31 19.85 15.99
C GLN A 138 17.98 21.23 15.96
N CYS A 139 18.94 21.43 15.04
CA CYS A 139 19.59 22.73 14.82
C CYS A 139 18.67 23.79 14.18
N TYR A 140 17.44 23.43 13.79
CA TYR A 140 16.42 24.37 13.33
C TYR A 140 15.26 24.39 14.32
N PRO A 141 14.91 25.56 14.90
CA PRO A 141 13.90 25.63 15.95
C PRO A 141 12.57 25.12 15.40
N LEU A 142 12.10 24.01 15.98
CA LEU A 142 10.73 23.60 15.84
C LEU A 142 9.88 24.65 16.56
N HIS A 143 9.16 25.49 15.81
CA HIS A 143 7.95 26.12 16.35
C HIS A 143 6.89 25.03 16.57
N TYR A 144 7.16 24.14 17.53
CA TYR A 144 6.24 23.12 17.98
C TYR A 144 5.36 23.75 19.06
N ASN A 145 4.14 24.10 18.67
CA ASN A 145 3.15 24.70 19.56
C ASN A 145 2.64 23.63 20.55
N ARG A 146 3.37 23.42 21.65
CA ARG A 146 2.87 22.68 22.83
C ARG A 146 1.74 23.51 23.45
N LYS A 147 0.50 23.25 23.08
CA LYS A 147 -0.63 23.60 23.96
C LYS A 147 -0.55 22.71 25.22
N SER A 148 0.15 23.23 26.22
CA SER A 148 -0.08 23.09 27.66
C SER A 148 -0.99 21.95 28.13
N LYS A 149 -0.39 20.82 28.54
CA LYS A 149 -0.94 20.04 29.66
C LYS A 149 -0.38 20.61 30.95
N VAL A 150 -1.12 21.56 31.54
CA VAL A 150 -0.95 21.95 32.94
C VAL A 150 -1.30 20.74 33.79
N GLY A 151 -0.37 20.35 34.67
CA GLY A 151 -0.51 19.20 35.56
C GLY A 151 -1.72 19.34 36.48
N ARG A 152 -2.41 18.22 36.71
CA ARG A 152 -3.16 18.01 37.94
C ARG A 152 -2.34 17.04 38.80
N SER A 153 -1.73 17.62 39.82
CA SER A 153 -1.22 16.93 41.00
C SER A 153 -2.35 16.09 41.60
N ILE A 154 -2.02 14.85 41.95
CA ILE A 154 -2.90 13.94 42.65
C ILE A 154 -2.78 14.32 44.13
N GLN A 155 -3.87 14.84 44.71
CA GLN A 155 -4.20 14.67 46.12
C GLN A 155 -5.39 13.72 46.18
#